data_AF-A0A2E1MJX3-F1
#
_entry.id   AF-A0A2E1MJX3-F1
#
_cell.length_a   1.000
_cell.length_b   1.000
_cell.length_c   1.000
_cell.angle_alpha   90.00
_cell.angle_beta   90.00
_cell.angle_gamma   90.00
#
_symmetry.space_group_name_H-M   'P 1'
#
loop_
_entity.id
_entity.type
_entity.pdbx_description
1 polymer ?
#
loop_
_entity_poly.entity_id
_entity_poly.type
_entity_poly.pdbx_seq_one_letter_code
_entity_poly.pdbx_strand_id
1 'polypeptide(L)' 'MYHLTSLPHGSEFLLLISAISASITWWTSNFTKKIHITKFFAWLGVSSMVSLLIWILGDN' A
#
# COMPACT_ATOMS: atom_id res chain seq x y z
N MET A 1 16.78 -6.83 25.10
CA MET A 1 16.97 -5.81 24.03
C MET A 1 16.01 -6.17 22.92
N TYR A 2 14.95 -5.37 22.75
CA TYR A 2 13.98 -5.58 21.68
C TYR A 2 14.72 -5.45 20.34
N HIS A 3 14.82 -6.54 19.58
CA HIS A 3 15.14 -6.46 18.16
C HIS A 3 14.02 -5.60 17.56
N LEU A 4 14.30 -4.31 17.38
CA LEU A 4 13.58 -3.47 16.43
C LEU A 4 13.71 -4.24 15.13
N THR A 5 12.67 -4.99 14.80
CA THR A 5 12.52 -5.75 13.57
C THR A 5 12.44 -4.70 12.50
N SER A 6 13.61 -4.18 12.11
CA SER A 6 13.72 -3.19 11.07
C SER A 6 13.11 -3.86 9.85
N LEU A 7 11.98 -3.32 9.40
CA LEU A 7 11.31 -3.83 8.22
C LEU A 7 12.35 -3.94 7.09
N PRO A 8 12.29 -5.00 6.26
CA PRO A 8 13.31 -5.24 5.24
C PRO A 8 13.53 -3.97 4.43
N HIS A 9 14.78 -3.54 4.29
CA HIS A 9 15.14 -2.29 3.61
C HIS A 9 14.43 -2.21 2.24
N GLY A 10 13.58 -1.20 2.05
CA GLY A 10 12.75 -1.01 0.85
C GLY A 10 11.26 -1.28 1.03
N SER A 11 10.84 -2.01 2.06
CA SER A 11 9.41 -2.22 2.37
C SER A 11 8.70 -0.96 2.90
N GLU A 12 9.48 -0.01 3.43
CA GLU A 12 9.01 1.33 3.83
C GLU A 12 8.40 2.10 2.65
N PHE A 13 8.99 1.99 1.45
CA PHE A 13 8.48 2.62 0.24
C PHE A 13 7.14 2.03 -0.20
N LEU A 14 7.00 0.70 -0.13
CA LEU A 14 5.75 0.03 -0.47
C LEU A 14 4.64 0.37 0.54
N LEU A 15 4.97 0.47 1.83
CA LEU A 15 4.04 0.95 2.86
C LEU A 15 3.59 2.39 2.61
N LEU A 16 4.52 3.27 2.24
CA LEU A 16 4.22 4.67 1.94
C LEU A 16 3.32 4.79 0.70
N ILE A 17 3.61 4.04 -0.37
CA ILE A 17 2.77 3.98 -1.58
C ILE A 17 1.36 3.47 -1.24
N SER A 18 1.26 2.44 -0.40
CA SER A 18 -0.02 1.89 0.06
C SER A 18 -0.83 2.92 0.87
N ALA A 19 -0.20 3.64 1.81
CA ALA A 19 -0.84 4.67 2.61
C ALA A 19 -1.33 5.86 1.74
N ILE A 20 -0.52 6.29 0.77
CA ILE A 20 -0.89 7.34 -0.18
C ILE A 20 -2.05 6.87 -1.08
N SER A 21 -1.98 5.65 -1.60
CA SER A 21 -3.05 5.04 -2.40
C SER A 21 -4.37 4.98 -1.63
N ALA A 22 -4.36 4.56 -0.36
CA ALA A 22 -5.55 4.53 0.49
C ALA A 22 -6.13 5.94 0.72
N SER A 23 -5.26 6.93 0.97
CA SER A 23 -5.66 8.32 1.16
C SER A 23 -6.27 8.93 -0.11
N ILE A 24 -5.68 8.67 -1.28
CA ILE A 24 -6.21 9.10 -2.58
C ILE A 24 -7.52 8.37 -2.91
N THR A 25 -7.62 7.08 -2.59
CA THR A 25 -8.85 6.30 -2.78
C THR A 25 -9.99 6.89 -1.96
N TRP A 26 -9.74 7.22 -0.69
CA TRP A 26 -10.72 7.87 0.17
C TRP A 26 -11.10 9.26 -0.37
N TRP A 27 -10.11 10.09 -0.72
CA TRP A 27 -10.35 11.42 -1.27
C TRP A 27 -11.17 11.38 -2.57
N THR A 28 -10.79 10.53 -3.52
CA THR A 28 -11.50 10.39 -4.81
C THR A 28 -12.91 9.83 -4.64
N SER A 29 -13.11 8.92 -3.68
CA SER A 29 -14.42 8.40 -3.33
C SER A 29 -15.34 9.50 -2.78
N ASN A 30 -14.82 10.38 -1.93
CA ASN A 30 -15.60 11.39 -1.25
C ASN A 30 -15.88 12.64 -2.10
N PHE A 31 -14.89 13.12 -2.88
CA PHE A 31 -14.98 14.39 -3.60
C PHE A 31 -15.27 14.26 -5.09
N THR A 32 -14.75 13.21 -5.74
CA THR A 32 -14.77 13.14 -7.22
C THR A 32 -15.94 12.32 -7.76
N LYS A 33 -16.57 11.44 -6.95
CA LYS A 33 -17.63 10.48 -7.35
C LYS A 33 -17.33 9.64 -8.62
N LYS A 34 -16.10 9.68 -9.14
CA LYS A 34 -15.65 8.92 -10.31
C LYS A 34 -15.21 7.53 -9.85
N ILE A 35 -16.18 6.63 -9.78
CA ILE A 35 -16.02 5.23 -9.31
C ILE A 35 -14.85 4.51 -10.00
N HIS A 36 -14.60 4.79 -11.28
CA HIS A 36 -13.52 4.18 -12.05
C HIS A 36 -12.13 4.58 -11.55
N ILE A 37 -11.94 5.84 -11.16
CA ILE A 37 -10.66 6.36 -10.67
C ILE A 37 -10.40 5.84 -9.26
N THR A 38 -11.43 5.86 -8.41
CA THR A 38 -11.36 5.29 -7.05
C THR A 38 -11.01 3.80 -7.08
N LYS A 39 -11.63 3.03 -7.98
CA LYS A 39 -11.30 1.61 -8.16
C LYS A 39 -9.84 1.41 -8.62
N PHE A 40 -9.36 2.23 -9.55
CA PHE A 40 -7.98 2.14 -10.02
C PHE A 40 -6.96 2.36 -8.88
N PHE A 41 -7.14 3.41 -8.08
CA PHE A 41 -6.26 3.66 -6.93
C PHE A 41 -6.37 2.59 -5.86
N ALA A 42 -7.57 2.08 -5.58
CA ALA A 42 -7.76 0.99 -4.63
C ALA A 42 -7.00 -0.29 -5.07
N TRP A 43 -7.09 -0.65 -6.35
CA TRP A 43 -6.35 -1.80 -6.90
C TRP A 43 -4.84 -1.60 -6.83
N LEU A 44 -4.36 -0.37 -7.06
CA LEU A 44 -2.93 -0.03 -6.93
C LEU A 44 -2.42 -0.26 -5.50
N GLY A 45 -3.21 0.13 -4.49
CA GLY A 45 -2.88 -0.09 -3.07
C GLY A 45 -2.88 -1.56 -2.70
N VAL A 46 -3.90 -2.32 -3.14
CA VAL A 46 -3.97 -3.78 -2.92
C VAL A 46 -2.76 -4.48 -3.55
N SER A 47 -2.42 -4.14 -4.79
CA SER A 47 -1.25 -4.70 -5.49
C SER A 47 0.05 -4.43 -4.72
N SER A 48 0.24 -3.19 -4.26
CA SER A 48 1.41 -2.81 -3.47
C SER A 48 1.51 -3.63 -2.17
N MET A 49 0.38 -3.86 -1.49
CA MET A 49 0.34 -4.67 -0.26
C MET A 49 0.60 -6.15 -0.53
N VAL A 50 0.09 -6.69 -1.64
CA VAL A 50 0.36 -8.08 -2.06
C VAL A 50 1.84 -8.26 -2.40
N SER A 51 2.46 -7.34 -3.13
CA SER A 51 3.91 -7.37 -3.38
C SER A 51 4.72 -7.33 -2.09
N LEU A 52 4.28 -6.54 -1.11
CA LEU A 52 4.90 -6.45 0.21
C LEU A 52 4.81 -7.80 0.96
N LEU A 53 3.64 -8.43 0.93
CA LEU A 53 3.42 -9.75 1.55
C LEU A 53 4.26 -10.83 0.88
N ILE A 54 4.29 -10.88 -0.46
CA ILE A 54 5.11 -11.84 -1.21
C ILE A 54 6.59 -11.68 -0.87
N TRP A 55 7.07 -10.44 -0.76
CA TRP A 55 8.46 -10.18 -0.42
C TRP A 55 8.79 -10.63 1.01
N ILE A 56 7.96 -10.29 1.99
CA ILE A 56 8.15 -10.73 3.38
C ILE A 56 8.06 -12.26 3.52
N LEU A 57 7.17 -12.91 2.78
CA LEU A 57 6.98 -14.36 2.83
C LEU A 57 8.04 -15.14 2.04
N GLY A 58 8.58 -14.57 0.97
CA GLY A 58 9.62 -15.19 0.14
C GLY A 58 11.05 -14.97 0.65
N ASP A 59 11.25 -14.02 1.56
CA ASP A 59 12.52 -13.75 2.25
C ASP A 59 12.65 -14.51 3.59
N ASN A 60 11.62 -15.29 3.99
CA ASN A 60 11.65 -16.24 5.13
C ASN A 60 11.97 -17.67 4.65
#